data_AF-A0A4Q3VJG8-F1
#
_entry.id   AF-A0A4Q3VJG8-F1
#
_cell.length_a   1.000
_cell.length_b   1.000
_cell.length_c   1.000
_cell.angle_alpha   90.00
_cell.angle_beta   90.00
_cell.angle_gamma   90.00
#
_symmetry.space_group_name_H-M   'P 1'
#
loop_
_entity.id
_entity.type
_entity.pdbx_description
1 polymer ?
#
loop_
_entity_poly.entity_id
_entity_poly.type
_entity_poly.pdbx_seq_one_letter_code
_entity_poly.pdbx_strand_id
1 'polypeptide(L)'
;EKGYTPEGQYWNGAVWAPTNYMVVKGLEEYGYENLASKVTSRYLGNMAEVLRTTGTIWENYAPEHSAGHGVRNMVGWSGDGPIALLIENVLGVRAFAANRTATWRPRLPGENGLRNLTVGSTHLSLVASPVENGARTLTMTTDAPWTVTVDTGKGKPQTFRLKKGTTVVERPAVAEAF
;
A
#
# COMPACT_ATOMS: atom_id res chain seq x y z
N GLU A 1 21.71 -20.47 -6.14
CA GLU A 1 22.67 -19.82 -7.07
C GLU A 1 24.01 -19.65 -6.38
N LYS A 2 25.13 -19.58 -7.10
CA LYS A 2 26.44 -19.33 -6.48
C LYS A 2 26.46 -17.90 -5.92
N GLY A 3 26.72 -17.74 -4.62
CA GLY A 3 26.69 -16.43 -3.95
C GLY A 3 25.33 -16.03 -3.38
N TYR A 4 24.31 -16.89 -3.52
CA TYR A 4 23.02 -16.72 -2.84
C TYR A 4 23.01 -17.44 -1.48
N THR A 5 22.36 -16.83 -0.49
CA THR A 5 22.19 -17.38 0.86
C THR A 5 20.71 -17.28 1.29
N PRO A 6 20.09 -18.39 1.73
CA PRO A 6 18.71 -18.40 2.24
C PRO A 6 18.48 -17.49 3.45
N GLU A 7 19.53 -17.21 4.23
CA GLU A 7 19.54 -16.29 5.37
C GLU A 7 19.73 -14.82 4.94
N GLY A 8 19.93 -14.58 3.65
CA GLY A 8 20.06 -13.25 3.08
C GLY A 8 21.46 -12.63 3.13
N GLN A 9 22.34 -13.01 4.07
CA GLN A 9 23.73 -12.51 4.23
C GLN A 9 24.04 -11.19 3.49
N TYR A 10 23.40 -10.10 3.92
CA TYR A 10 23.58 -8.77 3.32
C TYR A 10 23.14 -8.71 1.83
N TRP A 11 24.02 -8.42 0.88
CA TRP A 11 23.67 -8.35 -0.55
C TRP A 11 23.68 -9.71 -1.27
N ASN A 12 23.90 -10.80 -0.53
CA ASN A 12 23.93 -12.17 -1.06
C ASN A 12 22.58 -12.88 -0.96
N GLY A 13 21.48 -12.13 -0.91
CA GLY A 13 20.12 -12.70 -0.90
C GLY A 13 19.10 -11.92 -0.08
N ALA A 14 19.52 -11.01 0.81
CA ALA A 14 18.57 -10.35 1.70
C ALA A 14 17.59 -9.49 0.91
N VAL A 15 16.38 -9.40 1.44
CA VAL A 15 15.34 -8.49 0.97
C VAL A 15 15.62 -7.12 1.57
N TRP A 16 15.95 -6.17 0.70
CA TRP A 16 16.22 -4.79 1.04
C TRP A 16 15.01 -3.92 0.75
N ALA A 17 14.60 -3.08 1.71
CA ALA A 17 13.43 -2.22 1.55
C ALA A 17 13.51 -1.30 0.32
N PRO A 18 14.64 -0.60 0.05
CA PRO A 18 14.74 0.26 -1.13
C PRO A 18 14.59 -0.49 -2.45
N THR A 19 15.24 -1.65 -2.60
CA THR A 19 15.18 -2.40 -3.86
C THR A 19 13.79 -2.99 -4.06
N ASN A 20 13.17 -3.51 -3.00
CA ASN A 20 11.83 -4.05 -3.08
C ASN A 20 10.79 -2.97 -3.38
N TYR A 21 10.94 -1.78 -2.77
CA TYR A 21 10.13 -0.61 -3.10
C TYR A 21 10.27 -0.25 -4.58
N MET A 22 11.49 -0.12 -5.10
CA MET A 22 11.73 0.20 -6.51
C MET A 22 11.15 -0.84 -7.47
N VAL A 23 11.24 -2.14 -7.13
CA VAL A 23 10.59 -3.20 -7.92
C VAL A 23 9.08 -3.02 -7.94
N VAL A 24 8.46 -2.76 -6.78
CA VAL A 24 7.01 -2.50 -6.70
C VAL A 24 6.62 -1.28 -7.55
N LYS A 25 7.39 -0.18 -7.48
CA LYS A 25 7.12 1.03 -8.29
C LYS A 25 7.31 0.79 -9.78
N GLY A 26 8.32 0.01 -10.17
CA GLY A 26 8.51 -0.41 -11.55
C GLY A 26 7.34 -1.26 -12.05
N LEU A 27 6.81 -2.18 -11.24
CA LEU A 27 5.63 -2.97 -11.60
C LEU A 27 4.40 -2.07 -11.82
N GLU A 28 4.18 -1.08 -10.96
CA GLU A 28 3.09 -0.11 -11.10
C GLU A 28 3.19 0.70 -12.39
N GLU A 29 4.38 1.23 -12.71
CA GLU A 29 4.64 2.03 -13.92
C GLU A 29 4.30 1.26 -15.20
N TYR A 30 4.53 -0.05 -15.21
CA TYR A 30 4.23 -0.92 -16.36
C TYR A 30 2.81 -1.53 -16.31
N GLY A 31 1.95 -1.07 -15.40
CA GLY A 31 0.55 -1.49 -15.31
C GLY A 31 0.31 -2.83 -14.58
N TYR A 32 1.34 -3.41 -13.95
CA TYR A 32 1.24 -4.66 -13.19
C TYR A 32 0.74 -4.44 -11.74
N GLU A 33 -0.33 -3.68 -11.60
CA GLU A 33 -0.92 -3.22 -10.33
C GLU A 33 -1.28 -4.35 -9.36
N ASN A 34 -1.80 -5.47 -9.88
CA ASN A 34 -2.17 -6.62 -9.05
C ASN A 34 -0.92 -7.35 -8.53
N LEU A 35 0.12 -7.46 -9.37
CA LEU A 35 1.37 -8.09 -8.98
C LEU A 35 2.13 -7.22 -7.96
N ALA A 36 2.18 -5.90 -8.18
CA ALA A 36 2.73 -4.93 -7.23
C ALA A 36 2.08 -5.06 -5.84
N SER A 37 0.74 -5.15 -5.80
CA SER A 37 -0.01 -5.35 -4.55
C SER A 37 0.32 -6.70 -3.89
N LYS A 38 0.38 -7.79 -4.67
CA LYS A 38 0.72 -9.13 -4.17
C LYS A 38 2.14 -9.22 -3.60
N VAL A 39 3.13 -8.66 -4.30
CA VAL A 39 4.52 -8.60 -3.83
C VAL A 39 4.61 -7.81 -2.52
N THR A 40 3.93 -6.66 -2.48
CA THR A 40 3.85 -5.83 -1.27
C THR A 40 3.26 -6.59 -0.08
N SER A 41 2.10 -7.24 -0.25
CA SER A 41 1.44 -7.97 0.85
C SER A 41 2.32 -9.09 1.39
N ARG A 42 3.04 -9.82 0.53
CA ARG A 42 4.00 -10.83 0.96
C ARG A 42 5.16 -10.23 1.75
N TYR A 43 5.73 -9.15 1.25
CA TYR A 43 6.84 -8.46 1.92
C TYR A 43 6.43 -7.92 3.30
N LEU A 44 5.30 -7.23 3.38
CA LEU A 44 4.76 -6.71 4.64
C LEU A 44 4.35 -7.81 5.60
N GLY A 45 3.83 -8.94 5.10
CA GLY A 45 3.54 -10.13 5.91
C GLY A 45 4.80 -10.66 6.60
N ASN A 46 5.90 -10.77 5.86
CA ASN A 46 7.20 -11.15 6.40
C ASN A 46 7.69 -10.15 7.47
N MET A 47 7.64 -8.85 7.16
CA MET A 47 8.03 -7.80 8.11
C MET A 47 7.18 -7.84 9.39
N ALA A 48 5.87 -8.07 9.27
CA ALA A 48 4.95 -8.16 10.40
C ALA A 48 5.23 -9.38 11.26
N GLU A 49 5.56 -10.53 10.67
CA GLU A 49 5.97 -11.72 11.41
C GLU A 49 7.27 -11.47 12.18
N VAL A 50 8.29 -10.91 11.54
CA VAL A 50 9.56 -10.56 12.20
C VAL A 50 9.35 -9.53 13.31
N LEU A 51 8.51 -8.53 13.09
CA LEU A 51 8.16 -7.55 14.13
C LEU A 51 7.51 -8.25 15.33
N ARG A 52 6.56 -9.17 15.09
CA ARG A 52 5.87 -9.93 16.14
C ARG A 52 6.84 -10.80 16.96
N THR A 53 7.85 -11.39 16.32
CA THR A 53 8.79 -12.30 17.00
C THR A 53 9.99 -11.59 17.63
N THR A 54 10.44 -10.47 17.06
CA THR A 54 11.68 -9.78 17.50
C THR A 54 11.43 -8.44 18.18
N GLY A 55 10.21 -7.91 18.10
CA GLY A 55 9.80 -6.64 18.71
C GLY A 55 10.35 -5.39 18.01
N THR A 56 10.90 -5.50 16.79
CA THR A 56 11.45 -4.34 16.06
C THR A 56 11.37 -4.51 14.54
N ILE A 57 11.51 -3.38 13.83
CA ILE A 57 11.85 -3.33 12.41
C ILE A 57 13.37 -3.43 12.24
N TRP A 58 13.81 -4.10 11.17
CA TRP A 58 15.21 -4.40 10.87
C TRP A 58 15.64 -3.76 9.55
N GLU A 59 16.96 -3.67 9.36
CA GLU A 59 17.60 -3.11 8.18
C GLU A 59 17.33 -3.89 6.89
N ASN A 60 17.40 -5.22 6.95
CA ASN A 60 17.05 -6.13 5.85
C ASN A 60 16.47 -7.45 6.40
N TYR A 61 15.87 -8.23 5.51
CA TYR A 61 15.08 -9.41 5.88
C TYR A 61 15.54 -10.64 5.09
N ALA A 62 15.45 -11.82 5.70
CA ALA A 62 15.76 -13.06 5.00
C ALA A 62 14.73 -13.32 3.86
N PRO A 63 15.18 -13.85 2.70
CA PRO A 63 14.33 -14.07 1.53
C PRO A 63 13.43 -15.32 1.64
N GLU A 64 13.91 -16.39 2.29
CA GLU A 64 13.22 -17.69 2.30
C GLU A 64 12.43 -17.97 3.58
N HIS A 65 12.61 -17.15 4.63
CA HIS A 65 11.95 -17.31 5.92
C HIS A 65 11.90 -15.99 6.69
N SER A 66 11.14 -15.98 7.78
CA SER A 66 10.90 -14.77 8.57
C SER A 66 12.02 -14.51 9.57
N ALA A 67 13.04 -13.76 9.13
CA ALA A 67 14.11 -13.24 9.97
C ALA A 67 14.50 -11.82 9.55
N GLY A 68 14.90 -11.01 10.54
CA GLY A 68 15.47 -9.69 10.32
C GLY A 68 16.95 -9.67 10.68
N HIS A 69 17.77 -8.94 9.92
CA HIS A 69 19.21 -8.86 10.10
C HIS A 69 19.71 -7.41 10.04
N GLY A 70 20.97 -7.21 10.44
CA GLY A 70 21.61 -5.90 10.44
C GLY A 70 21.17 -5.01 11.60
N VAL A 71 20.94 -3.73 11.32
CA VAL A 71 20.56 -2.73 12.32
C VAL A 71 19.11 -2.93 12.81
N ARG A 72 18.92 -2.85 14.14
CA ARG A 72 17.60 -2.83 14.81
C ARG A 72 17.02 -1.42 14.89
N ASN A 73 15.70 -1.30 15.04
CA ASN A 73 14.96 -0.04 15.03
C ASN A 73 15.22 0.78 13.76
N MET A 74 15.52 0.12 12.65
CA MET A 74 15.92 0.80 11.42
C MET A 74 14.67 1.14 10.60
N VAL A 75 14.08 2.32 10.84
CA VAL A 75 12.91 2.80 10.07
C VAL A 75 13.31 3.72 8.91
N GLY A 76 14.58 4.14 8.85
CA GLY A 76 15.09 5.10 7.86
C GLY A 76 14.70 4.75 6.42
N TRP A 77 15.15 3.60 5.92
CA TRP A 77 14.67 3.06 4.63
C TRP A 77 13.66 1.94 4.81
N SER A 78 13.71 1.17 5.90
CA SER A 78 12.75 0.06 6.05
C SER A 78 11.32 0.56 6.21
N GLY A 79 11.11 1.85 6.50
CA GLY A 79 9.82 2.52 6.45
C GLY A 79 9.15 2.49 5.07
N ASP A 80 9.89 2.28 3.98
CA ASP A 80 9.33 2.13 2.63
C ASP A 80 8.26 1.03 2.59
N GLY A 81 8.45 -0.06 3.33
CA GLY A 81 7.44 -1.11 3.50
C GLY A 81 6.21 -0.64 4.28
N PRO A 82 6.29 -0.57 5.62
CA PRO A 82 5.15 -0.42 6.51
C PRO A 82 4.50 0.96 6.49
N ILE A 83 5.10 1.95 5.81
CA ILE A 83 4.50 3.27 5.62
C ILE A 83 4.07 3.44 4.17
N ALA A 84 5.02 3.55 3.24
CA ALA A 84 4.71 3.90 1.85
C ALA A 84 3.93 2.77 1.15
N LEU A 85 4.47 1.55 1.12
CA LEU A 85 3.78 0.42 0.46
C LEU A 85 2.47 0.02 1.17
N LEU A 86 2.38 0.16 2.50
CA LEU A 86 1.11 -0.04 3.20
C LEU A 86 0.04 0.93 2.69
N ILE A 87 0.35 2.22 2.60
CA ILE A 87 -0.57 3.25 2.12
C ILE A 87 -0.91 3.03 0.63
N GLU A 88 0.11 2.84 -0.20
CA GLU A 88 -0.02 2.93 -1.64
C GLU A 88 -0.49 1.63 -2.30
N ASN A 89 -0.12 0.48 -1.75
CA ASN A 89 -0.30 -0.82 -2.39
C ASN A 89 -1.25 -1.74 -1.61
N VAL A 90 -1.33 -1.62 -0.28
CA VAL A 90 -2.27 -2.41 0.54
C VAL A 90 -3.59 -1.67 0.71
N LEU A 91 -3.55 -0.42 1.21
CA LEU A 91 -4.73 0.46 1.28
C LEU A 91 -5.07 1.07 -0.10
N GLY A 92 -4.11 1.04 -1.02
CA GLY A 92 -4.30 1.38 -2.42
C GLY A 92 -4.38 2.88 -2.71
N VAL A 93 -3.90 3.75 -1.82
CA VAL A 93 -4.04 5.21 -1.93
C VAL A 93 -2.72 5.84 -2.39
N ARG A 94 -2.72 6.47 -3.56
CA ARG A 94 -1.61 7.34 -4.00
C ARG A 94 -2.13 8.75 -4.20
N ALA A 95 -1.57 9.72 -3.50
CA ALA A 95 -2.00 11.11 -3.56
C ALA A 95 -0.88 12.03 -4.03
N PHE A 96 -1.20 12.96 -4.93
CA PHE A 96 -0.26 13.87 -5.55
C PHE A 96 -0.62 15.31 -5.18
N ALA A 97 0.21 15.92 -4.33
CA ALA A 97 -0.06 17.25 -3.78
C ALA A 97 -0.10 18.35 -4.86
N ALA A 98 0.81 18.28 -5.83
CA ALA A 98 1.02 19.34 -6.83
C ALA A 98 -0.25 19.67 -7.64
N ASN A 99 -1.09 18.67 -7.90
CA ASN A 99 -2.32 18.81 -8.69
C ASN A 99 -3.59 18.37 -7.95
N ARG A 100 -3.50 18.01 -6.66
CA ARG A 100 -4.61 17.50 -5.83
C ARG A 100 -5.37 16.37 -6.52
N THR A 101 -4.61 15.42 -7.06
CA THR A 101 -5.16 14.18 -7.58
C THR A 101 -4.83 13.01 -6.68
N ALA A 102 -5.72 12.02 -6.63
CA ALA A 102 -5.43 10.75 -5.98
C ALA A 102 -5.92 9.59 -6.84
N THR A 103 -5.19 8.48 -6.81
CA THR A 103 -5.71 7.19 -7.24
C THR A 103 -6.02 6.35 -5.99
N TRP A 104 -7.11 5.58 -6.06
CA TRP A 104 -7.53 4.73 -4.96
C TRP A 104 -7.97 3.35 -5.45
N ARG A 105 -7.38 2.30 -4.87
CA ARG A 105 -7.66 0.89 -5.17
C ARG A 105 -8.20 0.15 -3.94
N PRO A 106 -9.48 0.35 -3.54
CA PRO A 106 -10.06 -0.24 -2.33
C PRO A 106 -10.38 -1.72 -2.54
N ARG A 107 -9.39 -2.60 -2.37
CA ARG A 107 -9.49 -4.04 -2.69
C ARG A 107 -9.62 -4.97 -1.50
N LEU A 108 -9.29 -4.51 -0.30
CA LEU A 108 -9.42 -5.34 0.91
C LEU A 108 -10.91 -5.55 1.24
N PRO A 109 -11.30 -6.75 1.72
CA PRO A 109 -12.70 -7.10 1.96
C PRO A 109 -13.32 -6.41 3.17
N GLY A 110 -12.51 -6.09 4.19
CA GLY A 110 -12.97 -5.38 5.40
C GLY A 110 -13.02 -3.86 5.23
N GLU A 111 -13.40 -3.16 6.31
CA GLU A 111 -13.22 -1.71 6.38
C GLU A 111 -11.74 -1.37 6.24
N ASN A 112 -11.41 -0.47 5.32
CA ASN A 112 -10.03 -0.04 5.09
C ASN A 112 -9.97 1.35 4.46
N GLY A 113 -8.80 1.96 4.54
CA GLY A 113 -8.51 3.25 3.94
C GLY A 113 -7.72 4.15 4.87
N LEU A 114 -7.75 5.44 4.60
CA LEU A 114 -7.04 6.47 5.36
C LEU A 114 -7.99 7.58 5.78
N ARG A 115 -7.76 8.10 6.99
CA ARG A 115 -8.45 9.26 7.52
C ARG A 115 -7.43 10.36 7.76
N ASN A 116 -7.78 11.59 7.40
CA ASN A 116 -7.00 12.79 7.65
C ASN A 116 -5.56 12.75 7.12
N LEU A 117 -5.34 12.16 5.94
CA LEU A 117 -4.02 12.20 5.29
C LEU A 117 -3.73 13.65 4.89
N THR A 118 -2.64 14.20 5.44
CA THR A 118 -2.16 15.53 5.06
C THR A 118 -1.42 15.42 3.73
N VAL A 119 -1.88 16.16 2.71
CA VAL A 119 -1.23 16.21 1.40
C VAL A 119 -1.12 17.68 0.97
N GLY A 120 0.12 18.18 0.97
CA GLY A 120 0.36 19.61 0.86
C GLY A 120 -0.28 20.36 2.02
N SER A 121 -1.10 21.37 1.72
CA SER A 121 -1.84 22.16 2.72
C SER A 121 -3.29 21.68 2.92
N THR A 122 -3.61 20.44 2.54
CA THR A 122 -4.99 19.93 2.52
C THR A 122 -5.07 18.56 3.17
N HIS A 123 -6.30 18.16 3.52
CA HIS A 123 -6.57 16.86 4.12
C HIS A 123 -7.49 16.04 3.22
N LEU A 124 -7.17 14.75 3.10
CA LEU A 124 -7.95 13.77 2.36
C LEU A 124 -8.20 12.53 3.21
N SER A 125 -9.45 12.08 3.26
CA SER A 125 -9.84 10.79 3.81
C SER A 125 -10.51 9.97 2.71
N LEU A 126 -10.08 8.73 2.55
CA LEU A 126 -10.62 7.76 1.60
C LEU A 126 -10.87 6.47 2.39
N VAL A 127 -12.13 6.16 2.69
CA VAL A 127 -12.49 5.02 3.53
C VAL A 127 -13.54 4.19 2.83
N ALA A 128 -13.31 2.90 2.75
CA ALA A 128 -14.22 1.95 2.15
C ALA A 128 -14.80 1.03 3.23
N SER A 129 -16.13 0.89 3.26
CA SER A 129 -16.83 -0.05 4.14
C SER A 129 -16.47 -1.50 3.79
N PRO A 130 -16.77 -2.48 4.66
CA PRO A 130 -16.73 -3.88 4.29
C PRO A 130 -17.52 -4.17 3.00
N VAL A 131 -17.12 -5.21 2.29
CA VAL A 131 -17.85 -5.71 1.12
C VAL A 131 -19.05 -6.53 1.58
N GLU A 132 -20.24 -6.12 1.19
CA GLU A 132 -21.50 -6.79 1.48
C GLU A 132 -22.27 -7.01 0.17
N ASN A 133 -22.74 -8.23 -0.08
CA ASN A 133 -23.48 -8.61 -1.29
C ASN A 133 -22.79 -8.18 -2.62
N GLY A 134 -21.45 -8.20 -2.64
CA GLY A 134 -20.64 -7.83 -3.81
C GLY A 134 -20.49 -6.33 -4.06
N ALA A 135 -20.96 -5.48 -3.15
CA ALA A 135 -20.83 -4.04 -3.20
C ALA A 135 -20.17 -3.49 -1.93
N ARG A 136 -19.74 -2.24 -1.97
CA ARG A 136 -19.23 -1.50 -0.82
C ARG A 136 -19.50 -0.01 -0.94
N THR A 137 -19.55 0.67 0.20
CA THR A 137 -19.63 2.12 0.27
C THR A 137 -18.23 2.71 0.33
N LEU A 138 -17.98 3.72 -0.52
CA LEU A 138 -16.77 4.52 -0.53
C LEU A 138 -17.10 5.92 0.01
N THR A 139 -16.45 6.29 1.10
CA THR A 139 -16.57 7.61 1.74
C THR A 139 -15.29 8.41 1.50
N MET A 140 -15.43 9.54 0.81
CA MET A 140 -14.33 10.44 0.48
C MET A 140 -14.59 11.79 1.14
N THR A 141 -13.73 12.21 2.06
CA THR A 141 -13.87 13.49 2.78
C THR A 141 -12.64 14.36 2.58
N THR A 142 -12.84 15.64 2.33
CA THR A 142 -11.74 16.59 2.14
C THR A 142 -12.11 18.02 2.54
N ASP A 143 -11.11 18.83 2.86
CA ASP A 143 -11.24 20.26 3.15
C ASP A 143 -11.04 21.16 1.93
N ALA A 144 -10.66 20.58 0.78
CA ALA A 144 -10.36 21.30 -0.46
C ALA A 144 -10.87 20.53 -1.70
N PRO A 145 -10.89 21.15 -2.90
CA PRO A 145 -11.18 20.41 -4.12
C PRO A 145 -10.12 19.35 -4.46
N TRP A 146 -10.56 18.16 -4.87
CA TRP A 146 -9.71 17.03 -5.26
C TRP A 146 -10.26 16.33 -6.50
N THR A 147 -9.38 15.69 -7.28
CA THR A 147 -9.78 14.72 -8.31
C THR A 147 -9.33 13.33 -7.91
N VAL A 148 -10.27 12.45 -7.58
CA VAL A 148 -9.99 11.09 -7.11
C VAL A 148 -10.41 10.08 -8.16
N THR A 149 -9.47 9.28 -8.65
CA THR A 149 -9.75 8.16 -9.55
C THR A 149 -9.78 6.86 -8.75
N VAL A 150 -10.93 6.21 -8.72
CA VAL A 150 -11.14 4.92 -8.07
C VAL A 150 -11.03 3.80 -9.11
N ASP A 151 -10.12 2.86 -8.86
CA ASP A 151 -9.99 1.62 -9.63
C ASP A 151 -10.25 0.41 -8.72
N THR A 152 -11.40 -0.23 -8.91
CA THR A 152 -11.79 -1.42 -8.14
C THR A 152 -11.24 -2.72 -8.72
N GLY A 153 -10.47 -2.68 -9.82
CA GLY A 153 -10.04 -3.86 -10.56
C GLY A 153 -11.14 -4.49 -11.44
N LYS A 154 -12.38 -3.97 -11.38
CA LYS A 154 -13.51 -4.41 -12.21
C LYS A 154 -14.07 -3.25 -13.03
N GLY A 155 -13.98 -3.39 -14.35
CA GLY A 155 -14.45 -2.37 -15.29
C GLY A 155 -13.50 -1.18 -15.41
N LYS A 156 -13.99 -0.09 -15.98
CA LYS A 156 -13.19 1.12 -16.16
C LYS A 156 -13.06 1.88 -14.83
N PRO A 157 -11.86 2.40 -14.50
CA PRO A 157 -11.69 3.33 -13.39
C PRO A 157 -12.66 4.51 -13.49
N GLN A 158 -13.11 5.02 -12.34
CA GLN A 158 -14.03 6.15 -12.27
C GLN A 158 -13.41 7.34 -11.57
N THR A 159 -13.64 8.53 -12.10
CA THR A 159 -13.06 9.77 -11.56
C THR A 159 -14.14 10.62 -10.90
N PHE A 160 -13.88 11.04 -9.67
CA PHE A 160 -14.73 11.91 -8.85
C PHE A 160 -14.05 13.26 -8.66
N ARG A 161 -14.77 14.34 -8.98
CA ARG A 161 -14.32 15.71 -8.69
C ARG A 161 -14.95 16.16 -7.39
N LEU A 162 -14.19 16.04 -6.30
CA LEU A 162 -14.63 16.34 -4.96
C LEU A 162 -14.57 17.86 -4.71
N LYS A 163 -15.52 18.35 -3.93
CA LYS A 163 -15.47 19.66 -3.26
C LYS A 163 -15.21 19.43 -1.77
N LYS A 164 -14.92 20.52 -1.04
CA LYS A 164 -14.90 20.48 0.43
C LYS A 164 -16.18 19.82 0.97
N GLY A 165 -16.01 18.89 1.90
CA GLY A 165 -17.08 18.10 2.49
C GLY A 165 -16.88 16.61 2.27
N THR A 166 -17.99 15.87 2.35
CA THR A 166 -18.01 14.41 2.22
C THR A 166 -18.81 14.00 0.99
N THR A 167 -18.25 13.07 0.22
CA THR A 167 -18.90 12.39 -0.90
C THR A 167 -18.99 10.91 -0.57
N VAL A 168 -20.16 10.32 -0.72
CA VAL A 168 -20.43 8.90 -0.47
C VAL A 168 -20.95 8.27 -1.75
N VAL A 169 -20.35 7.15 -2.16
CA VAL A 169 -20.78 6.40 -3.35
C VAL A 169 -20.75 4.91 -3.08
N GLU A 170 -21.76 4.20 -3.56
CA GLU A 170 -21.77 2.74 -3.57
C GLU A 170 -21.13 2.21 -4.85
N ARG A 171 -20.30 1.17 -4.74
CA ARG A 171 -19.57 0.59 -5.87
C ARG A 171 -19.56 -0.93 -5.80
N PRO A 172 -19.66 -1.63 -6.95
CA PRO A 172 -19.31 -3.04 -7.02
C PRO A 172 -17.86 -3.23 -6.55
N ALA A 173 -17.63 -4.24 -5.72
CA ALA A 173 -16.33 -4.56 -5.18
C ALA A 173 -15.78 -5.85 -5.78
N VAL A 174 -14.46 -5.92 -5.91
CA VAL A 174 -13.73 -7.18 -6.06
C VAL A 174 -13.09 -7.46 -4.71
N ALA A 175 -13.46 -8.55 -4.06
CA ALA A 175 -12.74 -9.03 -2.90
C ALA A 175 -11.53 -9.84 -3.42
N GLU A 176 -10.35 -9.24 -3.42
CA GLU A 176 -9.10 -9.99 -3.59
C GLU A 176 -8.48 -10.19 -2.21
N ALA A 177 -8.36 -11.45 -1.78
CA ALA A 177 -7.46 -11.81 -0.68
C ALA A 177 -6.05 -11.94 -1.29
N PHE A 178 -5.12 -11.11 -0.84
CA PHE A 178 -3.70 -11.20 -1.20
C PHE A 178 -2.95 -12.16 -0.27
#